data_AF-T1AL07-F1
#
_entry.id   AF-T1AL07-F1
#
_cell.length_a   1.000
_cell.length_b   1.000
_cell.length_c   1.000
_cell.angle_alpha   90.00
_cell.angle_beta   90.00
_cell.angle_gamma   90.00
#
_symmetry.space_group_name_H-M   'P 1'
#
loop_
_entity.id
_entity.type
_entity.pdbx_description
1 polymer ?
#
loop_
_entity_poly.entity_id
_entity_poly.type
_entity_poly.pdbx_seq_one_letter_code
_entity_poly.pdbx_strand_id
1 'polypeptide(L)'
;MILMEDAKIQRSTPRVGELVIAQVSKIMQFGAYCKLLEYNGLEVFIPIREVSSGWIKNIHEFLHNGQKLVCKITYIDNQKGTIDASVKKVMPKESKDKLSTYNLEK
;
A
#
# COMPACT_ATOMS: atom_id res chain seq x y z
N MET A 1 -21.75 3.50 23.46
CA MET A 1 -20.54 4.30 23.18
C MET A 1 -19.86 3.64 21.99
N ILE A 2 -20.54 3.58 20.83
CA ILE A 2 -20.35 4.47 19.64
C ILE A 2 -18.88 4.39 19.17
N LEU A 3 -18.46 3.80 18.06
CA LEU A 3 -19.06 3.22 16.85
C LEU A 3 -18.01 2.22 16.29
N MET A 4 -18.36 0.94 16.14
CA MET A 4 -17.58 -0.01 15.33
C MET A 4 -18.28 -0.16 13.96
N GLU A 5 -18.49 0.94 13.24
CA GLU A 5 -19.20 0.87 11.96
C GLU A 5 -18.85 2.05 11.06
N ASP A 6 -17.57 2.22 10.73
CA ASP A 6 -17.16 2.99 9.54
C ASP A 6 -17.12 2.03 8.35
N ALA A 7 -18.29 1.52 7.99
CA ALA A 7 -18.54 0.87 6.71
C ALA A 7 -18.09 1.81 5.59
N LYS A 8 -17.15 1.33 4.76
CA LYS A 8 -16.76 1.82 3.42
C LYS A 8 -17.43 3.13 2.98
N ILE A 9 -17.02 4.24 3.59
CA ILE A 9 -17.23 5.54 2.96
C ILE A 9 -16.36 5.51 1.71
N GLN A 10 -16.97 5.84 0.57
CA GLN A 10 -16.38 5.96 -0.76
C GLN A 10 -15.36 7.12 -0.76
N ARG A 11 -14.30 6.98 0.02
CA ARG A 11 -13.24 7.99 0.17
C ARG A 11 -12.34 7.90 -1.05
N SER A 12 -12.04 9.05 -1.64
CA SER A 12 -11.10 9.15 -2.75
C SER A 12 -9.64 8.92 -2.34
N THR A 13 -9.35 8.96 -1.03
CA THR A 13 -7.98 8.91 -0.50
C THR A 13 -7.96 8.10 0.81
N PRO A 14 -6.96 7.22 1.02
CA PRO A 14 -6.79 6.48 2.26
C PRO A 14 -6.30 7.36 3.40
N ARG A 15 -6.29 6.85 4.63
CA ARG A 15 -5.70 7.53 5.80
C ARG A 15 -4.29 7.04 6.10
N VAL A 16 -3.48 7.87 6.76
CA VAL A 16 -2.20 7.42 7.34
C VAL A 16 -2.45 6.29 8.34
N GLY A 17 -1.65 5.22 8.25
CA GLY A 17 -1.78 4.00 9.04
C GLY A 17 -2.68 2.93 8.43
N GLU A 18 -3.45 3.27 7.39
CA GLU A 18 -4.38 2.35 6.74
C GLU A 18 -3.65 1.28 5.92
N LEU A 19 -4.16 0.04 5.98
CA LEU A 19 -3.71 -1.09 5.16
C LEU A 19 -4.52 -1.15 3.86
N VAL A 20 -3.82 -1.16 2.74
CA VAL A 20 -4.40 -1.12 1.40
C VAL A 20 -3.73 -2.13 0.47
N ILE A 21 -4.47 -2.60 -0.54
CA ILE A 21 -3.93 -3.40 -1.63
C ILE A 21 -3.43 -2.49 -2.74
N ALA A 22 -2.14 -2.63 -3.06
CA ALA A 22 -1.49 -1.90 -4.14
C ALA A 22 -0.99 -2.87 -5.22
N GLN A 23 -1.00 -2.42 -6.46
CA GLN A 23 -0.40 -3.10 -7.60
C GLN A 23 0.80 -2.31 -8.11
N VAL A 24 1.96 -2.95 -8.22
CA VAL A 24 3.18 -2.31 -8.74
C VAL A 24 2.97 -1.90 -10.20
N SER A 25 3.12 -0.61 -10.49
CA SER A 25 3.01 -0.05 -11.84
C SER A 25 4.37 0.20 -12.47
N LYS A 26 5.35 0.66 -11.67
CA LYS A 26 6.68 1.01 -12.16
C LYS A 26 7.74 0.86 -11.07
N ILE A 27 8.80 0.11 -11.34
CA ILE A 27 9.94 -0.05 -10.43
C ILE A 27 11.05 0.92 -10.81
N MET A 28 11.58 1.64 -9.83
CA MET A 28 12.68 2.61 -9.94
C MET A 28 13.83 2.18 -9.01
N GLN A 29 15.01 2.78 -9.18
CA GLN A 29 16.17 2.47 -8.32
C GLN A 29 15.94 2.83 -6.84
N PHE A 30 15.15 3.87 -6.57
CA PHE A 30 14.90 4.41 -5.23
C PHE A 30 13.54 3.99 -4.64
N GLY A 31 12.78 3.13 -5.32
CA GLY A 31 11.47 2.66 -4.86
C GLY A 31 10.56 2.23 -6.00
N ALA A 32 9.26 2.17 -5.76
CA ALA A 32 8.30 1.79 -6.78
C ALA A 32 7.02 2.63 -6.71
N TYR A 33 6.48 2.95 -7.88
CA TYR A 33 5.13 3.46 -8.02
C TYR A 33 4.16 2.29 -8.03
N CYS A 34 3.06 2.44 -7.29
CA CYS A 34 2.01 1.45 -7.20
C CYS A 34 0.64 2.12 -7.30
N LYS A 35 -0.36 1.38 -7.77
CA LYS A 35 -1.76 1.81 -7.85
C LYS A 35 -2.58 1.13 -6.78
N LEU A 36 -3.31 1.89 -5.98
CA LEU A 36 -4.21 1.35 -4.96
C LEU A 36 -5.47 0.80 -5.61
N LEU A 37 -5.68 -0.52 -5.50
CA LEU A 37 -6.80 -1.20 -6.16
C LEU A 37 -8.15 -0.85 -5.53
N GLU A 38 -8.16 -0.51 -4.25
CA GLU A 38 -9.36 -0.12 -3.49
C GLU A 38 -9.74 1.36 -3.70
N TYR A 39 -8.84 2.16 -4.26
CA TYR A 39 -8.97 3.62 -4.37
C TYR A 39 -8.91 4.09 -5.83
N ASN A 40 -9.65 3.42 -6.73
CA ASN A 40 -9.73 3.76 -8.15
C ASN A 40 -8.37 3.91 -8.85
N GLY A 41 -7.37 3.13 -8.43
CA GLY A 41 -6.03 3.16 -8.99
C GLY A 41 -5.18 4.37 -8.57
N LEU A 42 -5.53 5.05 -7.48
CA LEU A 42 -4.74 6.15 -6.89
C LEU A 42 -3.26 5.76 -6.79
N GLU A 43 -2.38 6.62 -7.28
CA GLU A 43 -0.94 6.34 -7.29
C GLU A 43 -0.30 6.63 -5.94
N VAL A 44 0.56 5.73 -5.50
CA VAL A 44 1.39 5.86 -4.29
C VAL A 44 2.83 5.50 -4.63
N PHE A 45 3.75 6.02 -3.83
CA PHE A 45 5.15 5.70 -3.91
C PHE A 45 5.59 4.84 -2.72
N ILE A 46 6.37 3.80 -2.96
CA ILE A 46 6.99 2.96 -1.93
C ILE A 46 8.49 3.19 -2.02
N PRO A 47 9.08 4.00 -1.12
CA PRO A 47 10.52 4.20 -1.06
C PRO A 47 11.25 2.87 -0.85
N ILE A 48 12.45 2.71 -1.41
CA ILE A 48 13.23 1.46 -1.28
C ILE A 48 13.41 1.03 0.18
N ARG A 49 13.61 2.00 1.09
CA ARG A 49 13.74 1.77 2.54
C ARG A 49 12.48 1.21 3.17
N GLU A 50 11.32 1.34 2.52
CA GLU A 50 10.02 0.89 2.98
C GLU A 50 9.58 -0.43 2.32
N VAL A 51 10.37 -0.98 1.39
CA VAL A 51 10.10 -2.25 0.71
C VAL A 51 10.43 -3.46 1.60
N SER A 52 11.55 -3.43 2.33
CA SER A 52 12.00 -4.55 3.18
C SER A 52 12.64 -4.04 4.48
N SER A 53 12.63 -4.88 5.52
CA SER A 53 13.36 -4.65 6.77
C SER A 53 14.85 -4.99 6.67
N GLY A 54 15.25 -5.80 5.68
CA GLY A 54 16.65 -6.15 5.42
C GLY A 54 17.32 -5.27 4.37
N TRP A 55 18.60 -5.53 4.12
CA TRP A 55 19.33 -4.86 3.04
C TRP A 55 18.83 -5.32 1.66
N ILE A 56 18.48 -4.36 0.81
CA ILE A 56 18.04 -4.60 -0.56
C ILE A 56 19.22 -4.34 -1.50
N LYS A 57 19.79 -5.40 -2.06
CA LYS A 57 20.79 -5.30 -3.13
C LYS A 57 20.14 -5.03 -4.49
N ASN A 58 18.99 -5.67 -4.75
CA ASN A 58 18.23 -5.53 -5.98
C ASN A 58 16.74 -5.47 -5.65
N ILE A 59 16.08 -4.35 -5.97
CA ILE A 59 14.64 -4.16 -5.72
C ILE A 59 13.77 -5.14 -6.51
N HIS A 60 14.26 -5.65 -7.65
CA HIS A 60 13.55 -6.60 -8.49
C HIS A 60 13.40 -7.99 -7.85
N GLU A 61 14.17 -8.30 -6.79
CA GLU A 61 13.97 -9.52 -6.00
C GLU A 61 12.73 -9.44 -5.10
N PHE A 62 12.27 -8.21 -4.80
CA PHE A 62 11.14 -7.96 -3.90
C PHE A 62 9.88 -7.54 -4.65
N LEU A 63 10.04 -6.82 -5.76
CA LEU A 63 8.95 -6.22 -6.53
C LEU A 63 9.02 -6.62 -8.00
N HIS A 64 7.85 -6.91 -8.58
CA HIS A 64 7.66 -7.20 -9.98
C HIS A 64 6.54 -6.33 -10.54
N ASN A 65 6.65 -5.89 -11.80
CA ASN A 65 5.56 -5.14 -12.43
C ASN A 65 4.27 -5.97 -12.43
N GLY A 66 3.14 -5.34 -12.07
CA GLY A 66 1.84 -6.00 -11.94
C GLY A 66 1.64 -6.80 -10.65
N GLN A 67 2.66 -6.98 -9.81
CA GLN A 67 2.55 -7.65 -8.52
C GLN A 67 1.57 -6.92 -7.61
N LYS A 68 0.67 -7.67 -6.96
CA LYS A 68 -0.22 -7.15 -5.91
C LYS A 68 0.39 -7.41 -4.55
N LEU A 69 0.32 -6.42 -3.67
CA LEU A 69 0.86 -6.48 -2.32
C LEU A 69 0.03 -5.64 -1.36
N VAL A 70 0.09 -5.99 -0.08
CA VAL A 70 -0.49 -5.17 0.99
C VAL A 70 0.57 -4.17 1.44
N CYS A 71 0.21 -2.90 1.54
CA CYS A 71 1.06 -1.86 2.10
C CYS A 71 0.29 -1.00 3.10
N LYS A 72 1.03 -0.36 4.01
CA LYS A 72 0.52 0.59 5.00
C LYS A 72 0.82 2.01 4.53
N ILE A 73 -0.18 2.89 4.50
CA ILE A 73 0.04 4.30 4.19
C ILE A 73 0.84 4.94 5.32
N THR A 74 1.94 5.59 5.00
CA THR A 74 2.84 6.19 6.02
C THR A 74 2.83 7.70 6.01
N TYR A 75 2.55 8.31 4.87
CA TYR A 75 2.58 9.76 4.72
C TYR A 75 1.68 10.20 3.57
N ILE A 76 1.01 11.33 3.76
CA ILE A 76 0.16 11.97 2.75
C ILE A 76 0.51 13.45 2.75
N ASP A 77 0.93 13.96 1.59
CA ASP A 77 1.13 15.38 1.34
C ASP A 77 -0.02 15.91 0.48
N ASN A 78 -0.96 16.60 1.12
CA ASN A 78 -2.12 17.16 0.41
C ASN A 78 -1.77 18.36 -0.47
N GLN A 79 -0.62 19.02 -0.23
CA GLN A 79 -0.20 20.15 -1.04
C GLN A 79 0.42 19.68 -2.35
N LYS A 80 1.21 18.60 -2.29
CA LYS A 80 1.90 18.02 -3.45
C LYS A 80 1.11 16.90 -4.13
N GLY A 81 0.06 16.39 -3.49
CA GLY A 81 -0.73 15.26 -3.98
C GLY A 81 0.05 13.93 -3.96
N THR A 82 1.06 13.80 -3.10
CA THR A 82 1.91 12.61 -3.02
C THR A 82 1.59 11.77 -1.79
N ILE A 83 1.59 10.46 -1.95
CA ILE A 83 1.30 9.50 -0.89
C ILE A 83 2.42 8.47 -0.84
N ASP A 84 3.02 8.30 0.34
CA ASP A 84 4.01 7.25 0.57
C ASP A 84 3.38 6.08 1.31
N ALA A 85 3.76 4.88 0.90
CA ALA A 85 3.34 3.64 1.52
C ALA A 85 4.53 2.73 1.84
N SER A 86 4.27 1.76 2.71
CA SER A 86 5.29 0.86 3.24
C SER A 86 4.83 -0.58 3.26
N VAL A 87 5.64 -1.46 2.66
CA VAL A 87 5.45 -2.91 2.72
C VAL A 87 6.00 -3.43 4.05
N LYS A 88 7.18 -2.96 4.47
CA LYS A 88 7.85 -3.45 5.67
C LYS A 88 7.09 -3.20 6.98
N LYS A 89 6.20 -2.19 7.01
CA LYS A 89 5.38 -1.86 8.19
C LYS A 89 4.08 -2.67 8.27
N VAL A 90 3.87 -3.60 7.35
CA VAL A 90 2.75 -4.55 7.38
C VAL A 90 3.20 -5.82 8.08
N MET A 91 2.47 -6.20 9.13
CA MET A 91 2.72 -7.47 9.82
C MET A 91 2.22 -8.66 8.98
N PRO A 92 2.82 -9.86 9.10
CA PRO A 92 2.36 -11.03 8.34
C PRO A 92 0.87 -11.36 8.57
N LYS A 93 0.36 -11.16 9.79
CA LYS A 93 -1.06 -11.34 10.10
C LYS A 93 -1.93 -10.29 9.39
N GLU A 94 -1.58 -9.01 9.52
CA GLU A 94 -2.26 -7.90 8.83
C GLU A 94 -2.35 -8.13 7.32
N SER A 95 -1.26 -8.60 6.70
CA SER A 95 -1.23 -8.88 5.27
C SER A 95 -2.17 -10.01 4.87
N LYS A 96 -2.23 -11.10 5.65
CA LYS A 96 -3.11 -12.23 5.38
C LYS A 96 -4.57 -11.82 5.53
N ASP A 97 -4.90 -11.16 6.65
CA ASP A 97 -6.25 -10.71 6.96
C ASP A 97 -6.77 -9.76 5.87
N LYS A 98 -5.96 -8.76 5.47
CA LYS A 98 -6.33 -7.80 4.42
C LYS A 98 -6.53 -8.47 3.06
N LEU A 99 -5.68 -9.42 2.68
CA LEU A 99 -5.79 -10.13 1.40
C LEU A 99 -7.02 -11.04 1.37
N SER A 100 -7.33 -11.72 2.48
CA SER A 100 -8.55 -12.51 2.63
C SER A 100 -9.79 -11.63 2.46
N THR A 101 -9.89 -10.51 3.19
CA THR A 101 -11.01 -9.57 3.04
C THR A 101 -11.16 -9.09 1.61
N TYR A 102 -10.06 -8.67 0.95
CA TYR A 102 -10.09 -8.18 -0.43
C TYR A 102 -10.61 -9.24 -1.43
N ASN A 103 -10.23 -10.51 -1.25
CA ASN A 103 -10.67 -11.59 -2.13
C ASN A 103 -12.14 -11.99 -1.91
N LEU A 104 -12.68 -11.81 -0.70
CA LEU A 104 -14.10 -12.08 -0.42
C LEU A 104 -15.03 -11.00 -0.98
N GLU A 105 -14.53 -9.77 -1.11
CA GLU A 105 -15.31 -8.62 -1.57
C GLU A 105 -15.33 -8.46 -3.09
N LYS A 106 -14.54 -9.25 -3.82
CA LYS A 106 -14.38 -9.20 -5.28
C LYS A 106 -15.09 -10.36 -5.95
#